data_AF-A0A8T7A6E8-F1
#
_entry.id   AF-A0A8T7A6E8-F1
#
_cell.length_a   1.000
_cell.length_b   1.000
_cell.length_c   1.000
_cell.angle_alpha   90.00
_cell.angle_beta   90.00
_cell.angle_gamma   90.00
#
_symmetry.space_group_name_H-M   'P 1'
#
loop_
_entity.id
_entity.type
_entity.pdbx_description
1 polymer ?
#
loop_
_entity_poly.entity_id
_entity_poly.type
_entity_poly.pdbx_seq_one_letter_code
_entity_poly.pdbx_strand_id
1 'polypeptide(L)'
;MCAMRLTGYADKFGVHPGETIKFHVNCDGPKKYNCQIVKMIHGDTNPRGPGFIEKKVSAKCNGEYKGRPQTIYSGSYGYTDDFSHFQVESFTMQCWIWPTTPKTHPKYWRHGAQGLMTKWCNGKGYGLFINEDGCLELRINNKKVTTGAPIRDHAWHFVAATFDAKTGKATLYHEPQIQYALDPDIPPVTEKISGKIQHTEGVPFAVAAYAAGASSDPQAQASRPAGMIMTGHYNGKIDSPRLCRKALSRQDIETMKLGAQPGLTERRHSGPTGPLSEAIVGSWDFSDGINTMVGVDHGPYLYDLEIVNCPTRAMTGHNFTGHNFDWKHAPEEYGAIHFHDDDVDDARWDVDFEWDVPAGMDSKFYAAKLTTDAGDEDYIPFWVVPHIGEETAKIAYMVPTISYMAYANEHLANNAGGAELLVYRVPIMQDQNMFLSEHREYGGSIYDTHTDGSGLCLSSRLRPILSIRPKYDHFLMQAPWQYPADLHMIYWLEEMGYDYDCITDEDVTYDGLSRLENYNVVITGSHPEHNSGPQLDALHNYTQQGGRLMYMGADAWYWIHSYHPAYDDLGRGVVTEMRR
;
A
#
# COMPACT_ATOMS: atom_id res chain seq x y z
N MET A 1 -16.51 19.84 13.13
CA MET A 1 -15.28 20.59 12.80
C MET A 1 -14.15 19.91 13.54
N CYS A 2 -13.55 18.91 12.91
CA CYS A 2 -12.35 18.24 13.41
C CYS A 2 -11.48 17.98 12.18
N ALA A 3 -10.87 19.06 11.67
CA ALA A 3 -9.89 18.93 10.61
C ALA A 3 -8.53 18.96 11.29
N MET A 4 -7.85 17.81 11.38
CA MET A 4 -6.42 17.82 11.64
C MET A 4 -5.76 18.51 10.45
N ARG A 5 -5.15 19.68 10.70
CA ARG A 5 -4.52 20.50 9.65
C ARG A 5 -3.01 20.29 9.55
N LEU A 6 -2.44 19.55 10.50
CA LEU A 6 -1.06 19.13 10.49
C LEU A 6 -1.01 17.60 10.59
N THR A 7 -0.33 16.99 9.64
CA THR A 7 0.03 15.58 9.67
C THR A 7 1.42 15.41 9.09
N GLY A 8 2.17 14.42 9.54
CA GLY A 8 3.48 14.14 8.96
C GLY A 8 4.03 12.76 9.28
N TYR A 9 5.14 12.45 8.61
CA TYR A 9 5.92 11.23 8.81
C TYR A 9 7.40 11.50 8.58
N ALA A 10 8.23 10.56 9.01
CA ALA A 10 9.66 10.54 8.73
C ALA A 10 9.98 9.38 7.77
N ASP A 11 11.07 9.49 7.01
CA ASP A 11 11.52 8.45 6.09
C ASP A 11 11.99 7.17 6.81
N LYS A 12 12.40 7.31 8.07
CA LYS A 12 12.87 6.23 8.95
C LYS A 12 12.19 6.28 10.31
N PHE A 13 12.13 5.12 10.97
CA PHE A 13 11.84 5.05 12.41
C PHE A 13 13.12 5.17 13.24
N GLY A 14 14.12 4.32 12.98
CA GLY A 14 15.44 4.41 13.61
C GLY A 14 16.42 5.25 12.78
N VAL A 15 17.21 6.10 13.44
CA VAL A 15 18.32 6.84 12.82
C VAL A 15 19.54 6.80 13.72
N HIS A 16 20.73 6.66 13.15
CA HIS A 16 21.97 6.63 13.93
C HIS A 16 22.55 8.03 14.17
N PRO A 17 23.29 8.26 15.28
CA PRO A 17 24.09 9.47 15.45
C PRO A 17 25.01 9.70 14.24
N GLY A 18 25.05 10.94 13.75
CA GLY A 18 25.81 11.33 12.56
C GLY A 18 25.09 11.11 11.23
N GLU A 19 23.92 10.46 11.22
CA GLU A 19 23.09 10.33 10.03
C GLU A 19 22.00 11.42 9.92
N THR A 20 21.36 11.46 8.76
CA THR A 20 20.24 12.35 8.47
C THR A 20 18.93 11.58 8.46
N ILE A 21 17.89 12.19 9.02
CA ILE A 21 16.49 11.77 8.93
C ILE A 21 15.67 12.87 8.27
N LYS A 22 14.71 12.51 7.41
CA LYS A 22 13.91 13.43 6.61
C LYS A 22 12.46 13.44 7.08
N PHE A 23 11.85 14.61 7.09
CA PHE A 23 10.47 14.80 7.56
C PHE A 23 9.59 15.37 6.45
N HIS A 24 8.42 14.78 6.32
CA HIS A 24 7.40 15.12 5.34
C HIS A 24 6.17 15.62 6.07
N VAL A 25 5.70 16.83 5.72
CA VAL A 25 4.60 17.48 6.44
C VAL A 25 3.53 17.93 5.47
N ASN A 26 2.29 17.52 5.76
CA ASN A 26 1.10 18.10 5.19
C ASN A 26 0.55 19.15 6.14
N CYS A 27 0.39 20.37 5.64
CA CYS A 27 -0.19 21.50 6.35
C CYS A 27 -1.34 22.08 5.53
N ASP A 28 -2.57 21.73 5.87
CA ASP A 28 -3.78 22.15 5.15
C ASP A 28 -4.43 23.38 5.79
N GLY A 29 -4.27 24.53 5.14
CA GLY A 29 -4.85 25.82 5.54
C GLY A 29 -3.86 26.82 6.13
N PRO A 30 -3.13 26.51 7.23
CA PRO A 30 -2.12 27.41 7.78
C PRO A 30 -1.00 27.71 6.78
N LYS A 31 -0.56 28.98 6.72
CA LYS A 31 0.51 29.40 5.80
C LYS A 31 1.90 28.99 6.26
N LYS A 32 2.04 28.65 7.54
CA LYS A 32 3.29 28.36 8.22
C LYS A 32 3.03 27.47 9.43
N TYR A 33 4.02 26.69 9.79
CA TYR A 33 4.05 25.89 11.01
C TYR A 33 5.46 25.95 11.61
N ASN A 34 5.58 25.66 12.90
CA ASN A 34 6.85 25.56 13.60
C ASN A 34 7.21 24.10 13.83
N CYS A 35 8.49 23.76 13.71
CA CYS A 35 9.05 22.48 14.14
C CYS A 35 9.99 22.68 15.35
N GLN A 36 9.88 21.77 16.32
CA GLN A 36 10.78 21.64 17.46
C GLN A 36 11.09 20.16 17.69
N ILE A 37 12.36 19.77 17.61
CA ILE A 37 12.80 18.44 18.06
C ILE A 37 12.65 18.35 19.57
N VAL A 38 12.01 17.29 20.04
CA VAL A 38 11.81 17.02 21.46
C VAL A 38 12.26 15.61 21.80
N LYS A 39 12.87 15.43 22.98
CA LYS A 39 13.04 14.13 23.62
C LYS A 39 11.73 13.79 24.32
N MET A 40 11.16 12.64 23.98
CA MET A 40 9.92 12.15 24.55
C MET A 40 10.20 11.34 25.82
N ILE A 41 9.42 11.58 26.88
CA ILE A 41 9.58 10.89 28.17
C ILE A 41 8.29 10.20 28.58
N HIS A 42 7.15 10.91 28.50
CA HIS A 42 5.86 10.36 28.87
C HIS A 42 4.74 10.92 27.99
N GLY A 43 3.88 10.04 27.45
CA GLY A 43 2.81 10.42 26.51
C GLY A 43 1.43 10.57 27.15
N ASP A 44 1.15 9.81 28.21
CA ASP A 44 -0.17 9.71 28.81
C ASP A 44 -0.58 11.00 29.52
N THR A 45 -1.75 11.52 29.13
CA THR A 45 -2.32 12.78 29.63
C THR A 45 -3.24 12.59 30.84
N ASN A 46 -3.40 11.36 31.34
CA ASN A 46 -4.23 11.05 32.49
C ASN A 46 -3.81 11.88 33.72
N PRO A 47 -4.71 12.68 34.31
CA PRO A 47 -4.37 13.56 35.43
C PRO A 47 -4.04 12.82 36.72
N ARG A 48 -4.25 11.50 36.79
CA ARG A 48 -3.83 10.65 37.92
C ARG A 48 -2.39 10.16 37.80
N GLY A 49 -1.78 10.28 36.61
CA GLY A 49 -0.39 9.92 36.36
C GLY A 49 0.55 11.14 36.41
N PRO A 50 1.79 10.99 35.92
CA PRO A 50 2.76 12.09 35.88
C PRO A 50 2.44 13.14 34.80
N GLY A 51 1.46 12.88 33.92
CA GLY A 51 1.07 13.75 32.81
C GLY A 51 2.05 13.72 31.64
N PHE A 52 1.77 14.47 30.59
CA PHE A 52 2.61 14.52 29.39
C PHE A 52 3.97 15.21 29.66
N ILE A 53 5.07 14.57 29.28
CA ILE A 53 6.44 15.06 29.52
C ILE A 53 7.29 14.93 28.25
N GLU A 54 7.78 16.07 27.80
CA GLU A 54 8.75 16.22 26.71
C GLU A 54 9.87 17.19 27.13
N LYS A 55 11.06 17.07 26.53
CA LYS A 55 12.16 18.02 26.70
C LYS A 55 12.61 18.56 25.36
N LYS A 56 12.70 19.89 25.22
CA LYS A 56 13.20 20.53 24.00
C LYS A 56 14.65 20.14 23.74
N VAL A 57 14.96 19.82 22.50
CA VAL A 57 16.31 19.50 22.03
C VAL A 57 16.75 20.63 21.11
N SER A 58 17.98 21.12 21.31
CA SER A 58 18.57 22.07 20.36
C SER A 58 18.92 21.32 19.07
N ALA A 59 18.28 21.69 17.98
CA ALA A 59 18.49 21.12 16.66
C ALA A 59 18.49 22.23 15.61
N LYS A 60 19.32 22.09 14.58
CA LYS A 60 19.43 23.09 13.50
C LYS A 60 18.14 23.23 12.68
N CYS A 61 17.34 22.17 12.62
CA CYS A 61 16.04 22.13 11.95
C CYS A 61 14.90 22.72 12.79
N ASN A 62 15.14 23.17 14.02
CA ASN A 62 14.11 23.90 14.78
C ASN A 62 13.85 25.25 14.12
N GLY A 63 12.59 25.57 13.84
CA GLY A 63 12.25 26.81 13.17
C GLY A 63 10.85 26.84 12.56
N GLU A 64 10.59 27.90 11.82
CA GLU A 64 9.33 28.11 11.10
C GLU A 64 9.48 27.64 9.65
N TYR A 65 8.49 26.90 9.16
CA TYR A 65 8.42 26.33 7.83
C TYR A 65 7.17 26.81 7.11
N LYS A 66 7.22 26.85 5.79
CA LYS A 66 6.07 27.21 4.96
C LYS A 66 5.06 26.06 4.97
N GLY A 67 3.82 26.35 5.35
CA GLY A 67 2.72 25.39 5.27
C GLY A 67 2.32 25.15 3.82
N ARG A 68 2.18 23.88 3.44
CA ARG A 68 1.64 23.45 2.15
C ARG A 68 0.81 22.16 2.31
N PRO A 69 -0.30 22.02 1.58
CA PRO A 69 -0.99 20.75 1.47
C PRO A 69 -0.14 19.77 0.64
N GLN A 70 -0.16 18.50 1.02
CA GLN A 70 0.41 17.39 0.27
C GLN A 70 -0.61 16.26 0.19
N THR A 71 -1.00 15.89 -1.02
CA THR A 71 -2.04 14.89 -1.29
C THR A 71 -1.45 13.48 -1.28
N ILE A 72 -2.15 12.51 -0.70
CA ILE A 72 -1.84 11.09 -0.85
C ILE A 72 -2.68 10.51 -1.98
N TYR A 73 -2.03 9.90 -2.97
CA TYR A 73 -2.71 9.22 -4.08
C TYR A 73 -2.83 7.72 -3.79
N SER A 74 -3.84 7.34 -3.02
CA SER A 74 -4.15 5.94 -2.74
C SER A 74 -4.81 5.21 -3.92
N GLY A 75 -4.78 3.88 -3.86
CA GLY A 75 -5.33 2.95 -4.85
C GLY A 75 -4.21 2.29 -5.66
N SER A 76 -4.24 0.97 -5.74
CA SER A 76 -3.22 0.20 -6.44
C SER A 76 -3.58 -0.05 -7.91
N TYR A 77 -2.56 -0.09 -8.75
CA TYR A 77 -2.66 -0.31 -10.19
C TYR A 77 -1.29 -0.68 -10.77
N GLY A 78 -1.27 -1.11 -12.02
CA GLY A 78 -0.04 -1.23 -12.81
C GLY A 78 -0.07 -0.25 -13.98
N TYR A 79 1.07 0.32 -14.36
CA TYR A 79 1.16 1.15 -15.56
C TYR A 79 2.48 0.98 -16.31
N THR A 80 2.49 1.35 -17.58
CA THR A 80 3.71 1.53 -18.38
C THR A 80 3.58 2.80 -19.22
N ASP A 81 4.71 3.40 -19.56
CA ASP A 81 4.78 4.70 -20.23
C ASP A 81 4.07 4.72 -21.61
N ASP A 82 3.88 5.93 -22.13
CA ASP A 82 3.29 6.12 -23.46
C ASP A 82 4.26 5.72 -24.58
N PHE A 83 4.22 4.45 -24.99
CA PHE A 83 4.92 3.96 -26.18
C PHE A 83 4.04 3.99 -27.43
N SER A 84 4.65 4.24 -28.59
CA SER A 84 3.96 4.29 -29.89
C SER A 84 3.21 3.00 -30.24
N HIS A 85 3.65 1.84 -29.74
CA HIS A 85 2.97 0.56 -29.98
C HIS A 85 1.61 0.46 -29.28
N PHE A 86 1.35 1.28 -28.26
CA PHE A 86 0.04 1.43 -27.66
C PHE A 86 -0.88 2.37 -28.47
N GLN A 87 -0.38 3.07 -29.49
CA GLN A 87 -1.19 3.89 -30.40
C GLN A 87 -1.83 3.03 -31.50
N VAL A 88 -2.60 2.04 -31.07
CA VAL A 88 -3.25 1.05 -31.95
C VAL A 88 -4.36 1.68 -32.80
N GLU A 89 -4.54 1.19 -34.03
CA GLU A 89 -5.73 1.51 -34.84
C GLU A 89 -6.85 0.50 -34.57
N SER A 90 -6.50 -0.79 -34.57
CA SER A 90 -7.38 -1.91 -34.22
C SER A 90 -6.79 -2.63 -33.02
N PHE A 91 -7.63 -3.26 -32.21
CA PHE A 91 -7.12 -3.98 -31.04
C PHE A 91 -7.96 -5.17 -30.64
N THR A 92 -7.34 -6.00 -29.80
CA THR A 92 -8.01 -6.93 -28.90
C THR A 92 -7.43 -6.75 -27.52
N MET A 93 -8.27 -6.60 -26.50
CA MET A 93 -7.90 -6.57 -25.10
C MET A 93 -8.58 -7.74 -24.40
N GLN A 94 -7.85 -8.47 -23.57
CA GLN A 94 -8.42 -9.58 -22.80
C GLN A 94 -7.71 -9.74 -21.46
N CYS A 95 -8.45 -10.18 -20.46
CA CYS A 95 -7.94 -10.56 -19.14
C CYS A 95 -8.96 -11.45 -18.43
N TRP A 96 -8.51 -12.06 -17.34
CA TRP A 96 -9.39 -12.64 -16.32
C TRP A 96 -9.58 -11.62 -15.20
N ILE A 97 -10.80 -11.51 -14.70
CA ILE A 97 -11.16 -10.62 -13.60
C ILE A 97 -11.95 -11.37 -12.53
N TRP A 98 -11.73 -11.01 -11.28
CA TRP A 98 -12.48 -11.47 -10.11
C TRP A 98 -12.88 -10.25 -9.29
N PRO A 99 -14.02 -9.59 -9.60
CA PRO A 99 -14.39 -8.33 -8.96
C PRO A 99 -14.94 -8.57 -7.56
N THR A 100 -14.54 -7.76 -6.60
CA THR A 100 -15.09 -7.79 -5.23
C THR A 100 -16.21 -6.77 -5.06
N THR A 101 -16.09 -5.60 -5.70
CA THR A 101 -17.13 -4.56 -5.69
C THR A 101 -17.46 -4.07 -7.11
N PRO A 102 -18.03 -4.93 -7.98
CA PRO A 102 -18.34 -4.53 -9.35
C PRO A 102 -19.28 -3.32 -9.43
N LYS A 103 -20.14 -3.14 -8.41
CA LYS A 103 -20.97 -1.95 -8.24
C LYS A 103 -20.78 -1.37 -6.85
N THR A 104 -20.44 -0.09 -6.80
CA THR A 104 -20.31 0.64 -5.54
C THR A 104 -21.54 1.51 -5.30
N HIS A 105 -21.89 1.73 -4.02
CA HIS A 105 -22.99 2.62 -3.66
C HIS A 105 -22.61 4.09 -3.98
N PRO A 106 -23.54 5.00 -4.34
CA PRO A 106 -23.19 6.40 -4.64
C PRO A 106 -22.54 7.20 -3.50
N LYS A 107 -22.70 6.73 -2.25
CA LYS A 107 -22.02 7.27 -1.05
C LYS A 107 -20.72 6.53 -0.71
N TYR A 108 -20.35 5.55 -1.51
CA TYR A 108 -19.05 4.91 -1.39
C TYR A 108 -17.96 5.95 -1.65
N TRP A 109 -16.86 5.85 -0.91
CA TRP A 109 -15.84 6.91 -0.90
C TRP A 109 -15.22 7.15 -2.29
N ARG A 110 -15.11 6.10 -3.12
CA ARG A 110 -14.69 6.15 -4.54
C ARG A 110 -15.73 5.55 -5.48
N HIS A 111 -16.91 6.15 -5.53
CA HIS A 111 -17.95 5.73 -6.47
C HIS A 111 -17.64 6.12 -7.92
N GLY A 112 -17.79 5.18 -8.85
CA GLY A 112 -17.64 5.44 -10.28
C GLY A 112 -17.29 4.18 -11.07
N ALA A 113 -16.99 4.38 -12.37
CA ALA A 113 -16.45 3.32 -13.20
C ALA A 113 -15.04 2.91 -12.76
N GLN A 114 -14.72 1.63 -12.94
CA GLN A 114 -13.43 1.01 -12.60
C GLN A 114 -12.69 0.62 -13.88
N GLY A 115 -11.43 1.02 -14.02
CA GLY A 115 -10.61 0.68 -15.18
C GLY A 115 -9.99 -0.72 -15.03
N LEU A 116 -10.14 -1.58 -16.04
CA LEU A 116 -9.52 -2.91 -16.05
C LEU A 116 -8.20 -2.90 -16.81
N MET A 117 -8.24 -2.39 -18.03
CA MET A 117 -7.10 -2.20 -18.91
C MET A 117 -7.38 -0.96 -19.75
N THR A 118 -6.56 0.08 -19.67
CA THR A 118 -6.91 1.39 -20.22
C THR A 118 -5.71 2.11 -20.84
N LYS A 119 -5.97 2.76 -21.97
CA LYS A 119 -5.20 3.89 -22.50
C LYS A 119 -6.21 4.96 -22.88
N TRP A 120 -6.84 5.50 -21.84
CA TRP A 120 -8.00 6.37 -21.96
C TRP A 120 -7.91 7.52 -20.98
N CYS A 121 -8.22 8.72 -21.45
CA CYS A 121 -8.24 9.94 -20.65
C CYS A 121 -9.23 10.93 -21.27
N ASN A 122 -10.09 11.55 -20.46
CA ASN A 122 -10.99 12.64 -20.87
C ASN A 122 -11.76 12.38 -22.17
N GLY A 123 -12.34 11.18 -22.32
CA GLY A 123 -13.15 10.84 -23.50
C GLY A 123 -12.36 10.51 -24.76
N LYS A 124 -11.05 10.30 -24.66
CA LYS A 124 -10.15 9.95 -25.77
C LYS A 124 -9.40 8.66 -25.44
N GLY A 125 -9.12 7.86 -26.46
CA GLY A 125 -8.36 6.62 -26.34
C GLY A 125 -9.27 5.39 -26.28
N TYR A 126 -8.84 4.34 -25.60
CA TYR A 126 -9.56 3.06 -25.53
C TYR A 126 -9.36 2.36 -24.19
N GLY A 127 -10.30 1.52 -23.78
CA GLY A 127 -10.13 0.70 -22.59
C GLY A 127 -11.33 -0.18 -22.24
N LEU A 128 -11.07 -1.16 -21.39
CA LEU A 128 -12.05 -2.03 -20.73
C LEU A 128 -12.33 -1.52 -19.32
N PHE A 129 -13.61 -1.48 -18.95
CA PHE A 129 -14.08 -0.93 -17.69
C PHE A 129 -15.19 -1.81 -17.10
N ILE A 130 -15.40 -1.68 -15.80
CA ILE A 130 -16.70 -1.93 -15.16
C ILE A 130 -17.37 -0.58 -14.97
N ASN A 131 -18.59 -0.41 -15.49
CA ASN A 131 -19.30 0.86 -15.37
C ASN A 131 -20.05 1.00 -14.04
N GLU A 132 -20.68 2.16 -13.82
CA GLU A 132 -21.37 2.53 -12.58
C GLU A 132 -22.58 1.62 -12.26
N ASP A 133 -23.09 0.90 -13.26
CA ASP A 133 -24.15 -0.09 -13.10
C ASP A 133 -23.63 -1.49 -12.74
N GLY A 134 -22.31 -1.68 -12.71
CA GLY A 134 -21.66 -2.96 -12.46
C GLY A 134 -21.60 -3.87 -13.70
N CYS A 135 -21.73 -3.30 -14.90
CA CYS A 135 -21.68 -4.03 -16.16
C CYS A 135 -20.33 -3.83 -16.85
N LEU A 136 -19.90 -4.83 -17.63
CA LEU A 136 -18.71 -4.70 -18.47
C LEU A 136 -18.94 -3.64 -19.56
N GLU A 137 -17.95 -2.78 -19.78
CA GLU A 137 -18.01 -1.67 -20.73
C GLU A 137 -16.69 -1.52 -21.51
N LEU A 138 -16.78 -1.49 -22.83
CA LEU A 138 -15.71 -1.04 -23.71
C LEU A 138 -15.89 0.45 -24.00
N ARG A 139 -14.82 1.23 -23.84
CA ARG A 139 -14.77 2.62 -24.27
C ARG A 139 -13.83 2.79 -25.46
N ILE A 140 -14.30 3.51 -26.49
CA ILE A 140 -13.47 4.00 -27.60
C ILE A 140 -13.82 5.47 -27.80
N ASN A 141 -12.88 6.36 -27.47
CA ASN A 141 -13.14 7.77 -27.26
C ASN A 141 -14.36 7.96 -26.32
N ASN A 142 -15.36 8.73 -26.76
CA ASN A 142 -16.62 8.94 -26.04
C ASN A 142 -17.69 7.87 -26.30
N LYS A 143 -17.41 6.86 -27.13
CA LYS A 143 -18.35 5.76 -27.39
C LYS A 143 -18.18 4.69 -26.33
N LYS A 144 -19.30 4.22 -25.80
CA LYS A 144 -19.41 3.17 -24.79
C LYS A 144 -20.21 2.02 -25.39
N VAL A 145 -19.70 0.80 -25.27
CA VAL A 145 -20.39 -0.45 -25.62
C VAL A 145 -20.47 -1.27 -24.35
N THR A 146 -21.66 -1.64 -23.91
CA THR A 146 -21.85 -2.38 -22.65
C THR A 146 -22.56 -3.70 -22.89
N THR A 147 -22.26 -4.71 -22.08
CA THR A 147 -23.02 -5.97 -22.09
C THR A 147 -24.44 -5.79 -21.56
N GLY A 148 -24.69 -4.76 -20.75
CA GLY A 148 -25.96 -4.58 -20.02
C GLY A 148 -26.23 -5.67 -18.98
N ALA A 149 -25.31 -6.61 -18.80
CA ALA A 149 -25.39 -7.70 -17.84
C ALA A 149 -24.50 -7.39 -16.63
N PRO A 150 -25.05 -7.35 -15.41
CA PRO A 150 -24.26 -7.16 -14.20
C PRO A 150 -23.20 -8.26 -14.05
N ILE A 151 -22.00 -7.86 -13.64
CA ILE A 151 -20.93 -8.79 -13.31
C ILE A 151 -21.18 -9.33 -11.90
N ARG A 152 -21.04 -10.65 -11.73
CA ARG A 152 -21.10 -11.31 -10.43
C ARG A 152 -19.81 -10.99 -9.67
N ASP A 153 -19.96 -10.59 -8.41
CA ASP A 153 -18.83 -10.41 -7.51
C ASP A 153 -18.30 -11.76 -7.01
N HIS A 154 -17.05 -11.78 -6.56
CA HIS A 154 -16.40 -12.94 -5.97
C HIS A 154 -16.39 -14.19 -6.87
N ALA A 155 -16.43 -14.00 -8.19
CA ALA A 155 -16.36 -15.06 -9.20
C ALA A 155 -15.42 -14.65 -10.35
N TRP A 156 -14.75 -15.63 -10.94
CA TRP A 156 -13.88 -15.39 -12.09
C TRP A 156 -14.71 -15.20 -13.37
N HIS A 157 -14.32 -14.20 -14.15
CA HIS A 157 -14.86 -13.91 -15.46
C HIS A 157 -13.71 -13.73 -16.46
N PHE A 158 -13.84 -14.34 -17.63
CA PHE A 158 -13.03 -13.96 -18.78
C PHE A 158 -13.72 -12.81 -19.52
N VAL A 159 -12.97 -11.76 -19.80
CA VAL A 159 -13.48 -10.59 -20.52
C VAL A 159 -12.58 -10.27 -21.69
N ALA A 160 -13.18 -9.89 -22.81
CA ALA A 160 -12.43 -9.46 -23.99
C ALA A 160 -13.18 -8.41 -24.79
N ALA A 161 -12.45 -7.50 -25.43
CA ALA A 161 -13.00 -6.57 -26.41
C ALA A 161 -12.15 -6.54 -27.67
N THR A 162 -12.81 -6.40 -28.82
CA THR A 162 -12.17 -6.22 -30.12
C THR A 162 -12.65 -4.93 -30.76
N PHE A 163 -11.79 -4.27 -31.52
CA PHE A 163 -12.16 -3.17 -32.41
C PHE A 163 -11.35 -3.25 -33.71
N ASP A 164 -12.05 -3.26 -34.83
CA ASP A 164 -11.46 -3.21 -36.17
C ASP A 164 -11.68 -1.83 -36.79
N ALA A 165 -10.61 -1.05 -36.94
CA ALA A 165 -10.67 0.29 -37.53
C ALA A 165 -11.11 0.30 -39.01
N LYS A 166 -10.91 -0.79 -39.76
CA LYS A 166 -11.29 -0.85 -41.18
C LYS A 166 -12.80 -0.96 -41.33
N THR A 167 -13.43 -1.78 -40.49
CA THR A 167 -14.89 -2.02 -40.54
C THR A 167 -15.68 -1.14 -39.56
N GLY A 168 -15.01 -0.59 -38.55
CA GLY A 168 -15.61 0.09 -37.41
C GLY A 168 -16.28 -0.87 -36.42
N LYS A 169 -16.13 -2.19 -36.59
CA LYS A 169 -16.81 -3.18 -35.75
C LYS A 169 -16.11 -3.27 -34.40
N ALA A 170 -16.86 -3.07 -33.33
CA ALA A 170 -16.45 -3.34 -31.95
C ALA A 170 -17.27 -4.49 -31.39
N THR A 171 -16.63 -5.46 -30.73
CA THR A 171 -17.33 -6.57 -30.06
C THR A 171 -16.80 -6.76 -28.65
N LEU A 172 -17.70 -6.82 -27.68
CA LEU A 172 -17.44 -7.04 -26.25
C LEU A 172 -17.92 -8.44 -25.84
N TYR A 173 -17.05 -9.18 -25.16
CA TYR A 173 -17.25 -10.54 -24.67
C TYR A 173 -17.15 -10.57 -23.14
N HIS A 174 -18.12 -11.23 -22.49
CA HIS A 174 -18.17 -11.42 -21.05
C HIS A 174 -18.57 -12.86 -20.76
N GLU A 175 -17.67 -13.61 -20.13
CA GLU A 175 -17.84 -15.04 -19.85
C GLU A 175 -17.60 -15.32 -18.37
N PRO A 176 -18.66 -15.54 -17.58
CA PRO A 176 -18.52 -16.14 -16.26
C PRO A 176 -17.86 -17.52 -16.38
N GLN A 177 -16.81 -17.76 -15.58
CA GLN A 177 -16.19 -19.09 -15.50
C GLN A 177 -17.16 -20.10 -14.86
N ILE A 178 -17.94 -19.64 -13.89
CA ILE A 178 -18.99 -20.42 -13.22
C ILE A 178 -20.35 -19.89 -13.68
N GLN A 179 -21.16 -20.80 -14.25
CA GLN A 179 -22.54 -20.54 -14.64
C GLN A 179 -23.48 -21.48 -13.85
N TYR A 180 -24.45 -20.90 -13.16
CA TYR A 180 -25.51 -21.64 -12.48
C TYR A 180 -26.73 -21.82 -13.39
N ALA A 181 -27.60 -22.76 -13.05
CA ALA A 181 -28.74 -23.15 -13.90
C ALA A 181 -29.73 -22.01 -14.23
N LEU A 182 -29.76 -20.94 -13.43
CA LEU A 182 -30.64 -19.78 -13.62
C LEU A 182 -29.89 -18.53 -14.09
N ASP A 183 -28.59 -18.65 -14.39
CA ASP A 183 -27.83 -17.54 -14.92
C ASP A 183 -28.28 -17.24 -16.35
N PRO A 184 -28.50 -15.96 -16.71
CA PRO A 184 -28.81 -15.61 -18.08
C PRO A 184 -27.58 -15.86 -18.97
N ASP A 185 -27.83 -16.29 -20.20
CA ASP A 185 -26.81 -16.23 -21.24
C ASP A 185 -26.40 -14.77 -21.47
N ILE A 186 -25.09 -14.51 -21.52
CA ILE A 186 -24.53 -13.18 -21.78
C ILE A 186 -23.94 -13.20 -23.20
N PRO A 187 -24.72 -12.88 -24.25
CA PRO A 187 -24.22 -12.90 -25.61
C PRO A 187 -23.22 -11.75 -25.85
N PRO A 188 -22.26 -11.91 -26.78
CA PRO A 188 -21.36 -10.83 -27.14
C PRO A 188 -22.12 -9.63 -27.72
N VAL A 189 -21.80 -8.43 -27.25
CA VAL A 189 -22.41 -7.20 -27.77
C VAL A 189 -21.53 -6.65 -28.89
N THR A 190 -22.13 -6.38 -30.05
CA THR A 190 -21.43 -5.84 -31.21
C THR A 190 -22.04 -4.53 -31.65
N GLU A 191 -21.21 -3.51 -31.81
CA GLU A 191 -21.61 -2.21 -32.33
C GLU A 191 -20.69 -1.72 -33.45
N LYS A 192 -21.18 -0.77 -34.24
CA LYS A 192 -20.38 -0.09 -35.27
C LYS A 192 -20.00 1.30 -34.78
N ILE A 193 -18.72 1.50 -34.52
CA ILE A 193 -18.13 2.77 -34.10
C ILE A 193 -17.49 3.44 -35.32
N SER A 194 -17.85 4.70 -35.54
CA SER A 194 -17.31 5.52 -36.63
C SER A 194 -16.14 6.38 -36.14
N GLY A 195 -15.12 6.53 -36.99
CA GLY A 195 -13.94 7.34 -36.70
C GLY A 195 -12.76 6.52 -36.18
N LYS A 196 -11.62 7.19 -36.06
CA LYS A 196 -10.38 6.60 -35.54
C LYS A 196 -10.29 6.79 -34.03
N ILE A 197 -9.50 5.94 -33.37
CA ILE A 197 -9.11 6.14 -31.97
C ILE A 197 -8.31 7.44 -31.88
N GLN A 198 -8.67 8.30 -30.93
CA GLN A 198 -7.91 9.51 -30.64
C GLN A 198 -6.87 9.16 -29.57
N HIS A 199 -5.60 9.24 -29.93
CA HIS A 199 -4.50 9.03 -29.00
C HIS A 199 -4.09 10.37 -28.38
N THR A 200 -3.90 10.38 -27.06
CA THR A 200 -3.44 11.55 -26.31
C THR A 200 -2.02 11.24 -25.84
N GLU A 201 -1.08 12.09 -26.23
CA GLU A 201 0.33 11.97 -25.83
C GLU A 201 0.49 12.06 -24.32
N GLY A 202 1.38 11.23 -23.77
CA GLY A 202 1.70 11.17 -22.34
C GLY A 202 0.71 10.38 -21.50
N VAL A 203 -0.40 9.88 -22.06
CA VAL A 203 -1.33 9.01 -21.34
C VAL A 203 -0.76 7.59 -21.28
N PRO A 204 -0.48 7.04 -20.08
CA PRO A 204 0.10 5.70 -19.96
C PRO A 204 -0.90 4.61 -20.37
N PHE A 205 -0.39 3.40 -20.59
CA PHE A 205 -1.23 2.20 -20.55
C PHE A 205 -1.30 1.73 -19.09
N ALA A 206 -2.51 1.50 -18.58
CA ALA A 206 -2.74 1.14 -17.18
C ALA A 206 -3.61 -0.13 -17.05
N VAL A 207 -3.38 -0.87 -15.97
CA VAL A 207 -4.17 -2.01 -15.51
C VAL A 207 -4.71 -1.68 -14.12
N ALA A 208 -5.98 -1.99 -13.86
CA ALA A 208 -6.69 -1.69 -12.60
C ALA A 208 -6.93 -0.19 -12.29
N ALA A 209 -6.75 0.73 -13.26
CA ALA A 209 -7.11 2.15 -13.13
C ALA A 209 -7.26 2.82 -14.52
N TYR A 210 -7.61 4.11 -14.54
CA TYR A 210 -7.50 4.97 -15.72
C TYR A 210 -7.02 6.39 -15.41
N ALA A 211 -6.47 7.06 -16.42
CA ALA A 211 -6.00 8.44 -16.28
C ALA A 211 -7.18 9.43 -16.24
N ALA A 212 -7.27 10.22 -15.16
CA ALA A 212 -8.09 11.43 -15.11
C ALA A 212 -7.46 12.55 -15.97
N GLY A 213 -6.13 12.59 -16.01
CA GLY A 213 -5.35 13.49 -16.85
C GLY A 213 -4.09 14.01 -16.18
N ALA A 214 -3.24 14.62 -16.98
CA ALA A 214 -2.06 15.32 -16.49
C ALA A 214 -2.47 16.56 -15.69
N SER A 215 -1.81 16.79 -14.56
CA SER A 215 -1.98 17.96 -13.72
C SER A 215 -0.67 18.71 -13.58
N SER A 216 -0.72 20.04 -13.64
CA SER A 216 0.41 20.92 -13.35
C SER A 216 0.49 21.31 -11.87
N ASP A 217 -0.43 20.83 -11.03
CA ASP A 217 -0.32 20.99 -9.57
C ASP A 217 0.96 20.30 -9.09
N PRO A 218 1.84 20.98 -8.34
CA PRO A 218 3.03 20.36 -7.76
C PRO A 218 2.74 19.08 -6.98
N GLN A 219 1.58 18.98 -6.31
CA GLN A 219 1.19 17.78 -5.56
C GLN A 219 1.01 16.56 -6.47
N ALA A 220 0.65 16.75 -7.75
CA ALA A 220 0.49 15.66 -8.70
C ALA A 220 1.77 14.86 -8.96
N GLN A 221 2.95 15.39 -8.58
CA GLN A 221 4.22 14.66 -8.64
C GLN A 221 4.28 13.46 -7.69
N ALA A 222 3.43 13.43 -6.65
CA ALA A 222 3.27 12.27 -5.77
C ALA A 222 2.48 11.13 -6.44
N SER A 223 1.75 11.39 -7.54
CA SER A 223 1.10 10.34 -8.32
C SER A 223 2.10 9.58 -9.20
N ARG A 224 1.71 8.43 -9.73
CA ARG A 224 2.54 7.60 -10.60
C ARG A 224 1.77 7.22 -11.89
N PRO A 225 2.32 7.47 -13.09
CA PRO A 225 3.53 8.24 -13.36
C PRO A 225 3.42 9.69 -12.86
N ALA A 226 4.57 10.30 -12.56
CA ALA A 226 4.63 11.63 -11.94
C ALA A 226 3.86 12.67 -12.76
N GLY A 227 2.92 13.39 -12.12
CA GLY A 227 2.08 14.40 -12.76
C GLY A 227 0.84 13.85 -13.49
N MET A 228 0.67 12.53 -13.61
CA MET A 228 -0.53 11.91 -14.18
C MET A 228 -1.46 11.45 -13.06
N ILE A 229 -2.67 12.01 -12.97
CA ILE A 229 -3.63 11.60 -11.95
C ILE A 229 -4.35 10.33 -12.42
N MET A 230 -4.16 9.25 -11.66
CA MET A 230 -4.86 7.97 -11.85
C MET A 230 -6.11 7.92 -10.97
N THR A 231 -7.21 7.37 -11.51
CA THR A 231 -8.51 7.28 -10.84
C THR A 231 -9.29 6.05 -11.31
N GLY A 232 -10.47 5.84 -10.72
CA GLY A 232 -11.34 4.71 -11.01
C GLY A 232 -10.62 3.38 -10.85
N HIS A 233 -9.97 3.23 -9.70
CA HIS A 233 -9.26 2.03 -9.30
C HIS A 233 -10.22 0.85 -9.24
N TYR A 234 -9.72 -0.31 -9.66
CA TYR A 234 -10.46 -1.56 -9.64
C TYR A 234 -10.30 -2.28 -8.31
N ASN A 235 -11.40 -2.76 -7.76
CA ASN A 235 -11.42 -3.60 -6.57
C ASN A 235 -11.64 -5.06 -6.99
N GLY A 236 -10.61 -5.88 -6.82
CA GLY A 236 -10.63 -7.31 -7.15
C GLY A 236 -9.35 -7.79 -7.80
N LYS A 237 -9.38 -9.04 -8.29
CA LYS A 237 -8.20 -9.66 -8.91
C LYS A 237 -8.20 -9.49 -10.43
N ILE A 238 -7.03 -9.21 -10.99
CA ILE A 238 -6.78 -9.33 -12.44
C ILE A 238 -5.69 -10.36 -12.68
N ASP A 239 -5.88 -11.19 -13.70
CA ASP A 239 -4.95 -12.23 -14.12
C ASP A 239 -4.79 -12.22 -15.65
N SER A 240 -3.55 -12.40 -16.10
CA SER A 240 -3.15 -12.54 -17.51
C SER A 240 -3.66 -11.45 -18.47
N PRO A 241 -3.51 -10.13 -18.17
CA PRO A 241 -3.93 -9.09 -19.08
C PRO A 241 -3.09 -9.10 -20.37
N ARG A 242 -3.75 -8.89 -21.51
CA ARG A 242 -3.10 -8.88 -22.83
C ARG A 242 -3.71 -7.86 -23.78
N LEU A 243 -2.84 -7.13 -24.47
CA LEU A 243 -3.19 -6.22 -25.55
C LEU A 243 -2.63 -6.72 -26.88
N CYS A 244 -3.46 -6.74 -27.91
CA CYS A 244 -3.10 -7.02 -29.28
C CYS A 244 -3.46 -5.84 -30.19
N ARG A 245 -2.67 -5.60 -31.25
CA ARG A 245 -2.87 -4.54 -32.26
C ARG A 245 -3.77 -4.94 -33.44
N LYS A 246 -4.53 -6.03 -33.32
CA LYS A 246 -5.48 -6.53 -34.32
C LYS A 246 -6.80 -6.88 -33.64
N ALA A 247 -7.92 -6.71 -34.35
CA ALA A 247 -9.19 -7.31 -33.97
C ALA A 247 -9.13 -8.81 -34.26
N LEU A 248 -8.98 -9.62 -33.21
CA LEU A 248 -8.84 -11.07 -33.31
C LEU A 248 -10.22 -11.71 -33.54
N SER A 249 -10.22 -12.87 -34.21
CA SER A 249 -11.42 -13.69 -34.30
C SER A 249 -11.76 -14.31 -32.95
N ARG A 250 -12.99 -14.81 -32.78
CA ARG A 250 -13.37 -15.53 -31.56
C ARG A 250 -12.44 -16.72 -31.27
N GLN A 251 -12.08 -17.48 -32.30
CA GLN A 251 -11.19 -18.63 -32.16
C GLN A 251 -9.76 -18.20 -31.75
N ASP A 252 -9.29 -17.08 -32.29
CA ASP A 252 -7.98 -16.53 -31.91
C ASP A 252 -7.96 -16.03 -30.47
N ILE A 253 -9.06 -15.45 -29.97
CA ILE A 253 -9.23 -15.07 -28.56
C ILE A 253 -9.14 -16.30 -27.66
N GLU A 254 -9.83 -17.39 -27.98
CA GLU A 254 -9.73 -18.64 -27.22
C GLU A 254 -8.31 -19.21 -27.24
N THR A 255 -7.66 -19.15 -28.41
CA THR A 255 -6.27 -19.63 -28.55
C THR A 255 -5.31 -18.76 -27.71
N MET A 256 -5.53 -17.45 -27.68
CA MET A 256 -4.80 -16.53 -26.81
C MET A 256 -5.08 -16.81 -25.33
N LYS A 257 -6.33 -17.04 -24.94
CA LYS A 257 -6.74 -17.31 -23.56
C LYS A 257 -5.97 -18.48 -22.93
N LEU A 258 -5.60 -19.48 -23.72
CA LEU A 258 -4.76 -20.62 -23.28
C LEU A 258 -3.27 -20.29 -23.08
N GLY A 259 -2.80 -19.13 -23.55
CA GLY A 259 -1.40 -18.71 -23.45
C GLY A 259 -0.46 -19.43 -24.41
N ALA A 260 0.83 -19.07 -24.37
CA ALA A 260 1.88 -19.84 -25.05
C ALA A 260 2.07 -21.18 -24.33
N GLN A 261 2.13 -22.31 -25.04
CA GLN A 261 2.32 -23.61 -24.40
C GLN A 261 3.78 -23.77 -23.94
N PRO A 262 4.07 -23.79 -22.62
CA PRO A 262 5.42 -23.98 -22.12
C PRO A 262 5.79 -25.46 -22.35
N GLY A 263 6.82 -25.72 -23.16
CA GLY A 263 7.33 -27.09 -23.37
C GLY A 263 7.56 -27.52 -24.82
N LEU A 264 7.06 -26.76 -25.80
CA LEU A 264 7.45 -26.95 -27.19
C LEU A 264 8.69 -26.08 -27.48
N THR A 265 9.87 -26.63 -27.20
CA THR A 265 11.19 -25.97 -27.34
C THR A 265 11.49 -25.41 -28.74
N GLU A 266 10.71 -25.77 -29.76
CA GLU A 266 10.81 -25.25 -31.13
C GLU A 266 9.95 -24.00 -31.39
N ARG A 267 9.05 -23.59 -30.47
CA ARG A 267 8.19 -22.40 -30.62
C ARG A 267 8.70 -21.23 -29.77
N ARG A 268 9.68 -20.49 -30.30
CA ARG A 268 10.23 -19.25 -29.70
C ARG A 268 9.39 -18.02 -30.07
N HIS A 269 8.11 -18.01 -29.74
CA HIS A 269 7.26 -16.85 -30.00
C HIS A 269 6.53 -16.41 -28.73
N SER A 270 6.32 -15.10 -28.56
CA SER A 270 5.65 -14.48 -27.41
C SER A 270 4.15 -14.82 -27.28
N GLY A 271 3.62 -15.67 -28.15
CA GLY A 271 2.21 -16.05 -28.20
C GLY A 271 2.03 -17.50 -28.65
N PRO A 272 0.77 -17.99 -28.68
CA PRO A 272 0.46 -19.40 -28.93
C PRO A 272 0.83 -19.88 -30.34
N THR A 273 0.84 -18.97 -31.32
CA THR A 273 1.23 -19.24 -32.72
C THR A 273 2.02 -18.06 -33.29
N GLY A 274 2.78 -18.25 -34.37
CA GLY A 274 3.51 -17.17 -35.04
C GLY A 274 2.62 -15.98 -35.43
N PRO A 275 1.50 -16.18 -36.17
CA PRO A 275 0.60 -15.10 -36.55
C PRO A 275 -0.04 -14.35 -35.38
N LEU A 276 -0.35 -15.07 -34.29
CA LEU A 276 -0.89 -14.46 -33.08
C LEU A 276 0.19 -13.68 -32.31
N SER A 277 1.42 -14.18 -32.29
CA SER A 277 2.55 -13.49 -31.68
C SER A 277 2.83 -12.14 -32.34
N GLU A 278 2.69 -12.05 -33.67
CA GLU A 278 2.81 -10.78 -34.39
C GLU A 278 1.74 -9.75 -33.96
N ALA A 279 0.60 -10.19 -33.42
CA ALA A 279 -0.47 -9.31 -33.00
C ALA A 279 -0.25 -8.75 -31.59
N ILE A 280 0.59 -9.36 -30.75
CA ILE A 280 0.76 -8.96 -29.35
C ILE A 280 1.50 -7.62 -29.26
N VAL A 281 1.00 -6.76 -28.38
CA VAL A 281 1.66 -5.53 -27.92
C VAL A 281 2.18 -5.70 -26.50
N GLY A 282 1.40 -6.32 -25.62
CA GLY A 282 1.83 -6.68 -24.27
C GLY A 282 1.03 -7.88 -23.77
N SER A 283 1.67 -8.74 -23.00
CA SER A 283 1.12 -9.95 -22.38
C SER A 283 1.75 -10.10 -20.99
N TRP A 284 1.11 -9.56 -19.97
CA TRP A 284 1.67 -9.53 -18.63
C TRP A 284 1.36 -10.82 -17.87
N ASP A 285 2.40 -11.42 -17.30
CA ASP A 285 2.31 -12.59 -16.43
C ASP A 285 2.65 -12.16 -14.99
N PHE A 286 1.63 -12.05 -14.14
CA PHE A 286 1.83 -11.61 -12.76
C PHE A 286 2.36 -12.69 -11.82
N SER A 287 2.50 -13.94 -12.29
CA SER A 287 3.20 -14.99 -11.55
C SER A 287 4.71 -14.81 -11.56
N ASP A 288 5.23 -14.07 -12.54
CA ASP A 288 6.62 -13.68 -12.61
C ASP A 288 6.86 -12.37 -11.82
N GLY A 289 7.97 -12.33 -11.08
CA GLY A 289 8.32 -11.18 -10.24
C GLY A 289 7.37 -10.92 -9.05
N ILE A 290 6.73 -11.95 -8.48
CA ILE A 290 5.82 -11.82 -7.32
C ILE A 290 6.43 -11.02 -6.15
N ASN A 291 7.74 -11.15 -5.91
CA ASN A 291 8.45 -10.44 -4.84
C ASN A 291 8.96 -9.04 -5.26
N THR A 292 8.43 -8.48 -6.35
CA THR A 292 8.83 -7.18 -6.92
C THR A 292 7.60 -6.29 -7.14
N MET A 293 7.84 -5.00 -7.40
CA MET A 293 6.83 -4.05 -7.87
C MET A 293 6.71 -4.01 -9.39
N VAL A 294 6.93 -5.14 -10.07
CA VAL A 294 6.93 -5.24 -11.54
C VAL A 294 5.90 -6.26 -12.02
N GLY A 295 5.05 -5.88 -12.96
CA GLY A 295 4.22 -6.81 -13.73
C GLY A 295 4.93 -7.15 -15.04
N VAL A 296 5.57 -8.31 -15.11
CA VAL A 296 6.48 -8.68 -16.22
C VAL A 296 5.71 -8.89 -17.53
N ASP A 297 6.15 -8.24 -18.61
CA ASP A 297 5.62 -8.43 -19.97
C ASP A 297 6.37 -9.54 -20.71
N HIS A 298 5.67 -10.65 -20.99
CA HIS A 298 6.18 -11.74 -21.84
C HIS A 298 5.88 -11.51 -23.34
N GLY A 299 5.36 -10.33 -23.69
CA GLY A 299 5.16 -9.86 -25.05
C GLY A 299 6.46 -9.55 -25.80
N PRO A 300 6.36 -9.18 -27.09
CA PRO A 300 7.54 -8.94 -27.92
C PRO A 300 8.27 -7.61 -27.63
N TYR A 301 7.67 -6.71 -26.84
CA TYR A 301 8.23 -5.39 -26.55
C TYR A 301 8.76 -5.22 -25.12
N LEU A 302 8.43 -6.14 -24.21
CA LEU A 302 8.90 -6.15 -22.83
C LEU A 302 8.52 -4.84 -22.09
N TYR A 303 7.28 -4.40 -22.29
CA TYR A 303 6.72 -3.23 -21.60
C TYR A 303 6.19 -3.64 -20.24
N ASP A 304 7.11 -3.95 -19.33
CA ASP A 304 6.79 -4.24 -17.94
C ASP A 304 5.93 -3.14 -17.32
N LEU A 305 5.00 -3.54 -16.46
CA LEU A 305 4.21 -2.61 -15.64
C LEU A 305 5.01 -2.26 -14.38
N GLU A 306 5.09 -0.97 -14.07
CA GLU A 306 5.36 -0.52 -12.71
C GLU A 306 4.08 -0.67 -11.88
N ILE A 307 4.14 -1.45 -10.82
CA ILE A 307 3.04 -1.63 -9.88
C ILE A 307 3.13 -0.53 -8.81
N VAL A 308 2.01 0.10 -8.50
CA VAL A 308 1.92 1.24 -7.57
C VAL A 308 1.07 0.86 -6.36
N ASN A 309 1.46 1.38 -5.18
CA ASN A 309 0.74 1.22 -3.91
C ASN A 309 0.70 -0.21 -3.35
N CYS A 310 1.63 -1.08 -3.75
CA CYS A 310 1.80 -2.43 -3.18
C CYS A 310 0.51 -3.26 -3.04
N PRO A 311 -0.20 -3.59 -4.14
CA PRO A 311 -1.32 -4.53 -4.07
C PRO A 311 -0.88 -5.92 -3.61
N THR A 312 -1.79 -6.70 -3.08
CA THR A 312 -1.52 -8.08 -2.65
C THR A 312 -1.20 -8.97 -3.86
N ARG A 313 0.00 -9.57 -3.87
CA ARG A 313 0.50 -10.49 -4.91
C ARG A 313 0.46 -11.94 -4.45
N ALA A 314 0.79 -12.85 -5.37
CA ALA A 314 0.63 -14.30 -5.16
C ALA A 314 -0.81 -14.66 -4.76
N MET A 315 -1.78 -14.07 -5.45
CA MET A 315 -3.18 -14.38 -5.23
C MET A 315 -3.58 -15.52 -6.15
N THR A 316 -4.46 -16.41 -5.66
CA THR A 316 -5.00 -17.50 -6.46
C THR A 316 -5.57 -16.97 -7.77
N GLY A 317 -5.11 -17.54 -8.88
CA GLY A 317 -5.50 -17.21 -10.24
C GLY A 317 -6.79 -17.89 -10.68
N HIS A 318 -7.21 -17.61 -11.91
CA HIS A 318 -8.40 -18.23 -12.53
C HIS A 318 -8.26 -19.75 -12.74
N ASN A 319 -7.03 -20.24 -12.75
CA ASN A 319 -6.60 -21.61 -12.99
C ASN A 319 -6.22 -22.37 -11.71
N PHE A 320 -6.42 -21.78 -10.53
CA PHE A 320 -6.10 -22.41 -9.25
C PHE A 320 -6.86 -23.73 -9.06
N THR A 321 -6.10 -24.82 -8.86
CA THR A 321 -6.65 -26.19 -8.78
C THR A 321 -6.96 -26.61 -7.34
N GLY A 322 -6.37 -25.94 -6.35
CA GLY A 322 -6.46 -26.34 -4.94
C GLY A 322 -5.55 -27.50 -4.54
N HIS A 323 -4.64 -27.94 -5.42
CA HIS A 323 -3.68 -29.00 -5.09
C HIS A 323 -2.42 -28.50 -4.37
N ASN A 324 -2.04 -27.25 -4.61
CA ASN A 324 -0.86 -26.65 -4.01
C ASN A 324 -1.20 -25.29 -3.40
N PHE A 325 -0.94 -25.12 -2.11
CA PHE A 325 -1.25 -23.88 -1.38
C PHE A 325 -0.04 -22.95 -1.21
N ASP A 326 1.14 -23.37 -1.69
CA ASP A 326 2.35 -22.56 -1.69
C ASP A 326 2.66 -22.11 -3.13
N TRP A 327 2.48 -20.80 -3.39
CA TRP A 327 2.73 -20.19 -4.68
C TRP A 327 4.16 -20.41 -5.20
N LYS A 328 5.15 -20.64 -4.33
CA LYS A 328 6.54 -20.93 -4.75
C LYS A 328 6.65 -22.27 -5.47
N HIS A 329 5.69 -23.15 -5.26
CA HIS A 329 5.66 -24.50 -5.84
C HIS A 329 4.63 -24.67 -6.97
N ALA A 330 3.79 -23.66 -7.23
CA ALA A 330 2.86 -23.60 -8.35
C ALA A 330 2.62 -22.14 -8.79
N PRO A 331 3.66 -21.36 -9.12
CA PRO A 331 3.53 -19.93 -9.38
C PRO A 331 2.50 -19.61 -10.47
N GLU A 332 2.38 -20.47 -11.48
CA GLU A 332 1.42 -20.36 -12.57
C GLU A 332 -0.06 -20.38 -12.11
N GLU A 333 -0.37 -20.94 -10.94
CA GLU A 333 -1.71 -20.92 -10.34
C GLU A 333 -1.96 -19.68 -9.46
N TYR A 334 -0.94 -18.83 -9.29
CA TYR A 334 -0.94 -17.64 -8.45
C TYR A 334 -0.60 -16.36 -9.23
N GLY A 335 -0.94 -16.35 -10.52
CA GLY A 335 -0.74 -15.24 -11.45
C GLY A 335 -1.75 -14.09 -11.33
N ALA A 336 -2.44 -13.97 -10.19
CA ALA A 336 -3.34 -12.86 -9.93
C ALA A 336 -2.72 -11.83 -8.98
N ILE A 337 -3.03 -10.56 -9.22
CA ILE A 337 -2.83 -9.45 -8.27
C ILE A 337 -4.21 -8.98 -7.82
N HIS A 338 -4.42 -8.81 -6.52
CA HIS A 338 -5.64 -8.22 -5.96
C HIS A 338 -5.41 -6.73 -5.74
N PHE A 339 -6.07 -5.91 -6.55
CA PHE A 339 -6.00 -4.46 -6.50
C PHE A 339 -7.14 -3.89 -5.64
N HIS A 340 -6.86 -2.78 -4.97
CA HIS A 340 -7.81 -2.07 -4.11
C HIS A 340 -7.72 -0.57 -4.35
N ASP A 341 -8.82 0.13 -4.13
CA ASP A 341 -8.89 1.58 -4.30
C ASP A 341 -8.29 2.39 -3.14
N ASP A 342 -7.92 1.73 -2.04
CA ASP A 342 -7.40 2.29 -0.80
C ASP A 342 -5.99 1.80 -0.41
N ASP A 343 -5.35 1.00 -1.26
CA ASP A 343 -3.94 0.61 -1.11
C ASP A 343 -3.01 1.83 -1.07
N VAL A 344 -2.02 1.83 -0.16
CA VAL A 344 -0.99 2.88 0.00
C VAL A 344 0.32 2.29 0.53
N ASP A 345 1.40 2.46 -0.23
CA ASP A 345 2.76 2.07 0.16
C ASP A 345 3.62 3.27 0.61
N ASP A 346 3.41 4.44 0.00
CA ASP A 346 4.16 5.66 0.23
C ASP A 346 3.29 6.86 -0.13
N ALA A 347 3.17 7.81 0.80
CA ALA A 347 2.50 9.09 0.57
C ALA A 347 3.19 9.92 -0.53
N ARG A 348 4.48 9.64 -0.80
CA ARG A 348 5.33 10.29 -1.82
C ARG A 348 5.35 11.81 -1.69
N TRP A 349 5.24 12.28 -0.46
CA TRP A 349 5.30 13.71 -0.15
C TRP A 349 6.72 14.21 -0.37
N ASP A 350 6.84 15.47 -0.76
CA ASP A 350 8.12 16.16 -0.77
C ASP A 350 8.62 16.33 0.68
N VAL A 351 9.94 16.29 0.83
CA VAL A 351 10.62 16.59 2.10
C VAL A 351 10.43 18.07 2.43
N ASP A 352 10.08 18.35 3.68
CA ASP A 352 9.93 19.72 4.19
C ASP A 352 11.18 20.17 4.94
N PHE A 353 11.77 19.29 5.74
CA PHE A 353 13.03 19.52 6.44
C PHE A 353 13.74 18.23 6.81
N GLU A 354 15.02 18.36 7.13
CA GLU A 354 15.89 17.25 7.50
C GLU A 354 16.57 17.56 8.84
N TRP A 355 16.88 16.54 9.61
CA TRP A 355 17.71 16.66 10.80
C TRP A 355 18.99 15.83 10.66
N ASP A 356 20.13 16.52 10.61
CA ASP A 356 21.43 15.90 10.83
C ASP A 356 21.59 15.61 12.33
N VAL A 357 21.45 14.35 12.70
CA VAL A 357 21.54 13.90 14.09
C VAL A 357 22.99 14.11 14.56
N PRO A 358 23.24 14.89 15.63
CA PRO A 358 24.59 15.09 16.15
C PRO A 358 25.25 13.75 16.52
N ALA A 359 26.54 13.59 16.26
CA ALA A 359 27.27 12.35 16.53
C ALA A 359 27.27 11.92 18.02
N GLY A 360 27.08 12.87 18.95
CA GLY A 360 26.94 12.59 20.38
C GLY A 360 25.50 12.66 20.88
N MET A 361 24.50 12.50 20.00
CA MET A 361 23.10 12.47 20.41
C MET A 361 22.82 11.19 21.19
N ASP A 362 22.15 11.33 22.34
CA ASP A 362 21.78 10.20 23.18
C ASP A 362 20.84 9.24 22.44
N SER A 363 20.99 7.94 22.68
CA SER A 363 20.01 6.96 22.20
C SER A 363 18.74 7.02 23.04
N LYS A 364 17.69 7.64 22.48
CA LYS A 364 16.41 7.89 23.15
C LYS A 364 15.25 8.01 22.15
N PHE A 365 14.06 8.18 22.71
CA PHE A 365 12.82 8.48 22.00
C PHE A 365 12.76 9.97 21.68
N TYR A 366 12.53 10.32 20.42
CA TYR A 366 12.40 11.69 19.96
C TYR A 366 11.12 11.87 19.14
N ALA A 367 10.74 13.12 18.94
CA ALA A 367 9.73 13.49 17.96
C ALA A 367 10.05 14.86 17.35
N ALA A 368 9.66 15.06 16.08
CA ALA A 368 9.46 16.40 15.54
C ALA A 368 8.08 16.88 15.95
N LYS A 369 8.02 17.86 16.85
CA LYS A 369 6.78 18.51 17.28
C LYS A 369 6.43 19.63 16.30
N LEU A 370 5.25 19.54 15.71
CA LEU A 370 4.72 20.52 14.78
C LEU A 370 3.64 21.37 15.45
N THR A 371 3.67 22.69 15.28
CA THR A 371 2.63 23.58 15.81
C THR A 371 2.28 24.73 14.88
N THR A 372 1.08 25.30 15.03
CA THR A 372 0.69 26.55 14.36
C THR A 372 0.26 27.62 15.36
N ASP A 373 0.24 28.89 14.92
CA ASP A 373 -0.30 30.01 15.71
C ASP A 373 -1.81 29.83 16.01
N ALA A 374 -2.49 28.98 15.26
CA ALA A 374 -3.91 28.66 15.45
C ALA A 374 -4.15 27.54 16.48
N GLY A 375 -3.09 26.99 17.08
CA GLY A 375 -3.16 25.97 18.11
C GLY A 375 -3.21 24.52 17.58
N ASP A 376 -2.95 24.29 16.30
CA ASP A 376 -2.75 22.91 15.80
C ASP A 376 -1.46 22.34 16.37
N GLU A 377 -1.46 21.04 16.64
CA GLU A 377 -0.30 20.31 17.15
C GLU A 377 -0.29 18.88 16.57
N ASP A 378 0.87 18.43 16.08
CA ASP A 378 1.12 17.02 15.74
C ASP A 378 2.56 16.63 16.10
N TYR A 379 2.82 15.33 16.16
CA TYR A 379 4.13 14.78 16.48
C TYR A 379 4.51 13.70 15.48
N ILE A 380 5.76 13.74 15.01
CA ILE A 380 6.35 12.70 14.19
C ILE A 380 7.41 11.98 15.04
N PRO A 381 7.09 10.83 15.66
CA PRO A 381 8.05 10.08 16.47
C PRO A 381 9.15 9.44 15.63
N PHE A 382 10.33 9.32 16.22
CA PHE A 382 11.46 8.56 15.70
C PHE A 382 12.44 8.24 16.85
N TRP A 383 13.41 7.36 16.60
CA TRP A 383 14.34 6.87 17.62
C TRP A 383 15.78 7.05 17.18
N VAL A 384 16.61 7.57 18.09
CA VAL A 384 18.06 7.61 17.86
C VAL A 384 18.65 6.29 18.38
N VAL A 385 19.21 5.49 17.49
CA VAL A 385 19.72 4.15 17.77
C VAL A 385 21.25 4.18 17.69
N PRO A 386 22.00 3.65 18.67
CA PRO A 386 23.47 3.67 18.60
C PRO A 386 23.96 2.82 17.43
N HIS A 387 25.16 3.10 16.92
CA HIS A 387 25.84 2.18 16.02
C HIS A 387 26.23 0.90 16.78
N ILE A 388 26.36 -0.22 16.07
CA ILE A 388 26.84 -1.47 16.67
C ILE A 388 28.27 -1.27 17.16
N GLY A 389 28.53 -1.62 18.42
CA GLY A 389 29.81 -1.40 19.09
C GLY A 389 29.99 0.01 19.67
N GLU A 390 29.01 0.89 19.50
CA GLU A 390 28.95 2.23 20.10
C GLU A 390 27.77 2.35 21.10
N GLU A 391 27.33 1.24 21.68
CA GLU A 391 26.29 1.22 22.70
C GLU A 391 26.71 2.06 23.92
N THR A 392 25.82 2.89 24.43
CA THR A 392 26.10 3.82 25.53
C THR A 392 25.64 3.31 26.89
N ALA A 393 24.85 2.23 26.90
CA ALA A 393 24.30 1.62 28.12
C ALA A 393 24.41 0.09 28.13
N LYS A 394 24.05 -0.50 29.28
CA LYS A 394 23.93 -1.96 29.45
C LYS A 394 22.49 -2.46 29.49
N ILE A 395 21.53 -1.55 29.41
CA ILE A 395 20.10 -1.82 29.25
C ILE A 395 19.73 -1.37 27.84
N ALA A 396 19.06 -2.23 27.08
CA ALA A 396 18.40 -1.84 25.84
C ALA A 396 16.89 -1.91 26.02
N TYR A 397 16.19 -0.88 25.55
CA TYR A 397 14.75 -0.96 25.32
C TYR A 397 14.51 -1.24 23.83
N MET A 398 13.86 -2.36 23.52
CA MET A 398 13.53 -2.77 22.16
C MET A 398 12.15 -2.25 21.78
N VAL A 399 12.12 -1.26 20.89
CA VAL A 399 10.93 -0.61 20.35
C VAL A 399 10.23 -1.54 19.36
N PRO A 400 8.95 -1.88 19.56
CA PRO A 400 8.21 -2.80 18.68
C PRO A 400 7.63 -2.09 17.45
N THR A 401 8.49 -1.64 16.54
CA THR A 401 8.08 -0.88 15.34
C THR A 401 7.27 -1.69 14.34
N ILE A 402 7.44 -3.03 14.31
CA ILE A 402 6.58 -3.91 13.50
C ILE A 402 5.14 -3.86 14.04
N SER A 403 4.96 -3.93 15.35
CA SER A 403 3.63 -3.76 15.97
C SER A 403 3.06 -2.38 15.72
N TYR A 404 3.88 -1.33 15.74
CA TYR A 404 3.41 0.03 15.44
C TYR A 404 2.84 0.14 14.02
N MET A 405 3.50 -0.50 13.04
CA MET A 405 2.99 -0.56 11.67
C MET A 405 1.76 -1.46 11.54
N ALA A 406 1.70 -2.57 12.28
CA ALA A 406 0.53 -3.45 12.28
C ALA A 406 -0.75 -2.70 12.70
N TYR A 407 -0.66 -1.89 13.76
CA TYR A 407 -1.75 -1.07 14.29
C TYR A 407 -1.87 0.33 13.65
N ALA A 408 -1.15 0.58 12.56
CA ALA A 408 -1.09 1.91 11.95
C ALA A 408 -2.46 2.33 11.39
N ASN A 409 -2.97 3.47 11.85
CA ASN A 409 -4.21 4.09 11.33
C ASN A 409 -5.44 3.18 11.41
N GLU A 410 -5.63 2.44 12.51
CA GLU A 410 -6.77 1.54 12.68
C GLU A 410 -8.15 2.25 12.62
N HIS A 411 -9.09 1.64 11.89
CA HIS A 411 -10.47 2.13 11.69
C HIS A 411 -11.53 1.27 12.39
N LEU A 412 -11.15 0.21 13.12
CA LEU A 412 -12.08 -0.71 13.78
C LEU A 412 -13.16 0.02 14.62
N ALA A 413 -12.81 1.08 15.34
CA ALA A 413 -13.77 1.88 16.12
C ALA A 413 -14.96 2.40 15.29
N ASN A 414 -14.70 2.73 14.02
CA ASN A 414 -15.68 3.30 13.09
C ASN A 414 -16.36 2.23 12.23
N ASN A 415 -15.61 1.22 11.81
CA ASN A 415 -16.00 0.30 10.74
C ASN A 415 -16.49 -1.06 11.26
N ALA A 416 -16.06 -1.49 12.45
CA ALA A 416 -16.40 -2.81 12.97
C ALA A 416 -17.70 -2.75 13.79
N GLY A 417 -18.78 -3.31 13.23
CA GLY A 417 -20.07 -3.42 13.95
C GLY A 417 -19.99 -4.21 15.27
N GLY A 418 -18.93 -4.99 15.48
CA GLY A 418 -18.64 -5.72 16.72
C GLY A 418 -17.74 -4.98 17.72
N ALA A 419 -17.32 -3.74 17.45
CA ALA A 419 -16.38 -3.01 18.32
C ALA A 419 -16.89 -2.87 19.76
N GLU A 420 -18.17 -2.53 19.96
CA GLU A 420 -18.77 -2.42 21.29
C GLU A 420 -18.79 -3.75 22.05
N LEU A 421 -18.96 -4.87 21.34
CA LEU A 421 -18.90 -6.21 21.92
C LEU A 421 -17.46 -6.57 22.33
N LEU A 422 -16.47 -6.15 21.55
CA LEU A 422 -15.06 -6.37 21.85
C LEU A 422 -14.61 -5.62 23.11
N VAL A 423 -15.03 -4.35 23.27
CA VAL A 423 -14.57 -3.50 24.40
C VAL A 423 -15.55 -3.46 25.57
N TYR A 424 -16.72 -4.09 25.47
CA TYR A 424 -17.79 -4.10 26.48
C TYR A 424 -18.28 -2.70 26.91
N ARG A 425 -18.18 -1.72 26.01
CA ARG A 425 -18.61 -0.32 26.21
C ARG A 425 -18.70 0.40 24.86
N VAL A 426 -19.14 1.65 24.88
CA VAL A 426 -19.04 2.53 23.70
C VAL A 426 -17.58 2.97 23.52
N PRO A 427 -16.94 2.72 22.35
CA PRO A 427 -15.62 3.26 22.03
C PRO A 427 -15.61 4.79 22.14
N ILE A 428 -14.56 5.35 22.77
CA ILE A 428 -14.32 6.79 22.71
C ILE A 428 -13.25 7.02 21.66
N MET A 429 -13.60 7.84 20.68
CA MET A 429 -12.76 8.16 19.54
C MET A 429 -12.05 9.49 19.77
N GLN A 430 -10.79 9.54 19.36
CA GLN A 430 -9.99 10.75 19.31
C GLN A 430 -10.17 11.46 17.96
N ASP A 431 -9.67 12.69 17.87
CA ASP A 431 -9.69 13.49 16.64
C ASP A 431 -9.05 12.74 15.46
N GLN A 432 -7.99 11.97 15.71
CA GLN A 432 -7.33 11.10 14.74
C GLN A 432 -8.28 10.05 14.14
N ASN A 433 -9.12 9.41 14.97
CA ASN A 433 -10.07 8.40 14.48
C ASN A 433 -11.15 9.03 13.60
N MET A 434 -11.59 10.23 13.95
CA MET A 434 -12.57 10.99 13.17
C MET A 434 -11.97 11.46 11.84
N PHE A 435 -10.73 11.94 11.86
CA PHE A 435 -9.99 12.33 10.66
C PHE A 435 -9.83 11.16 9.69
N LEU A 436 -9.36 10.00 10.17
CA LEU A 436 -9.16 8.81 9.33
C LEU A 436 -10.47 8.29 8.70
N SER A 437 -11.62 8.49 9.34
CA SER A 437 -12.93 8.17 8.73
C SER A 437 -13.25 8.97 7.47
N GLU A 438 -12.73 10.20 7.38
CA GLU A 438 -12.91 11.09 6.22
C GLU A 438 -11.73 11.01 5.24
N HIS A 439 -10.58 10.49 5.68
CA HIS A 439 -9.30 10.47 4.97
C HIS A 439 -8.73 9.05 4.80
N ARG A 440 -9.47 8.18 4.11
CA ARG A 440 -9.07 6.78 3.86
C ARG A 440 -7.77 6.65 3.07
N GLU A 441 -7.38 7.69 2.33
CA GLU A 441 -6.09 7.76 1.64
C GLU A 441 -4.87 7.73 2.59
N TYR A 442 -5.06 7.84 3.90
CA TYR A 442 -3.99 7.60 4.87
C TYR A 442 -3.71 6.11 5.11
N GLY A 443 -4.47 5.21 4.45
CA GLY A 443 -4.38 3.76 4.55
C GLY A 443 -4.87 3.20 5.89
N GLY A 444 -5.08 1.89 5.96
CA GLY A 444 -5.58 1.19 7.15
C GLY A 444 -4.53 0.44 7.96
N SER A 445 -4.99 -0.16 9.06
CA SER A 445 -4.29 -1.15 9.89
C SER A 445 -4.44 -2.54 9.28
N ILE A 446 -3.55 -3.49 9.59
CA ILE A 446 -3.74 -4.90 9.18
C ILE A 446 -4.92 -5.57 9.89
N TYR A 447 -5.47 -4.92 10.92
CA TYR A 447 -6.69 -5.33 11.60
C TYR A 447 -7.96 -4.79 10.92
N ASP A 448 -7.81 -3.87 9.97
CA ASP A 448 -8.92 -3.37 9.16
C ASP A 448 -9.18 -4.27 7.95
N THR A 449 -10.25 -3.96 7.22
CA THR A 449 -10.48 -4.45 5.87
C THR A 449 -10.30 -3.32 4.87
N HIS A 450 -9.83 -3.66 3.68
CA HIS A 450 -9.98 -2.83 2.49
C HIS A 450 -11.46 -2.44 2.31
N THR A 451 -11.69 -1.39 1.55
CA THR A 451 -13.03 -0.89 1.19
C THR A 451 -13.89 -1.91 0.43
N ASP A 452 -13.28 -2.98 -0.10
CA ASP A 452 -13.97 -4.11 -0.73
C ASP A 452 -14.31 -5.26 0.23
N GLY A 453 -13.87 -5.17 1.49
CA GLY A 453 -14.11 -6.15 2.56
C GLY A 453 -13.03 -7.21 2.73
N SER A 454 -12.00 -7.25 1.87
CA SER A 454 -10.84 -8.12 2.05
C SER A 454 -9.92 -7.59 3.17
N GLY A 455 -9.13 -8.47 3.80
CA GLY A 455 -8.24 -8.07 4.90
C GLY A 455 -6.97 -7.38 4.40
N LEU A 456 -6.55 -6.31 5.09
CA LEU A 456 -5.26 -5.67 4.87
C LEU A 456 -4.13 -6.55 5.43
N CYS A 457 -3.10 -6.82 4.62
CA CYS A 457 -1.93 -7.61 5.04
C CYS A 457 -0.60 -6.84 4.91
N LEU A 458 -0.63 -5.62 4.37
CA LEU A 458 0.52 -4.78 4.14
C LEU A 458 0.39 -3.48 4.95
N SER A 459 1.51 -2.98 5.47
CA SER A 459 1.57 -1.67 6.12
C SER A 459 2.93 -1.04 5.91
N SER A 460 2.94 0.28 5.72
CA SER A 460 4.14 1.08 5.47
C SER A 460 4.31 2.18 6.52
N ARG A 461 5.56 2.53 6.81
CA ARG A 461 5.93 3.72 7.59
C ARG A 461 5.99 5.01 6.77
N LEU A 462 6.03 4.95 5.43
CA LEU A 462 6.15 6.12 4.54
C LEU A 462 4.81 6.86 4.36
N ARG A 463 4.06 6.99 5.45
CA ARG A 463 2.77 7.68 5.52
C ARG A 463 2.56 8.19 6.94
N PRO A 464 1.73 9.21 7.16
CA PRO A 464 1.44 9.66 8.53
C PRO A 464 0.70 8.59 9.34
N ILE A 465 1.37 8.02 10.35
CA ILE A 465 0.76 7.06 11.27
C ILE A 465 0.14 7.79 12.48
N LEU A 466 -1.13 8.17 12.30
CA LEU A 466 -2.19 8.43 13.29
C LEU A 466 -1.97 8.00 14.73
N SER A 467 -1.79 6.68 14.85
CA SER A 467 -1.95 5.93 16.09
C SER A 467 -0.69 5.86 16.95
N ILE A 468 0.44 6.38 16.47
CA ILE A 468 1.70 6.42 17.23
C ILE A 468 2.01 7.83 17.77
N ARG A 469 1.02 8.70 17.92
CA ARG A 469 1.24 10.06 18.44
C ARG A 469 1.23 9.99 19.95
N PRO A 470 2.14 10.68 20.67
CA PRO A 470 2.39 10.42 22.08
C PRO A 470 1.16 10.68 22.98
N LYS A 471 0.22 11.52 22.54
CA LYS A 471 -1.02 11.86 23.26
C LYS A 471 -2.24 11.04 22.81
N TYR A 472 -2.05 10.07 21.92
CA TYR A 472 -3.14 9.28 21.37
C TYR A 472 -3.57 8.18 22.36
N ASP A 473 -4.83 8.24 22.79
CA ASP A 473 -5.48 7.14 23.50
C ASP A 473 -6.24 6.27 22.51
N HIS A 474 -5.99 4.97 22.57
CA HIS A 474 -6.59 4.01 21.68
C HIS A 474 -8.00 3.65 22.13
N PHE A 475 -8.95 3.57 21.19
CA PHE A 475 -10.36 3.30 21.49
C PHE A 475 -10.58 1.97 22.25
N LEU A 476 -9.74 0.96 21.97
CA LEU A 476 -9.80 -0.37 22.58
C LEU A 476 -9.76 -0.25 24.12
N MET A 477 -8.78 0.47 24.64
CA MET A 477 -8.52 0.58 26.08
C MET A 477 -8.92 1.94 26.68
N GLN A 478 -9.23 2.96 25.87
CA GLN A 478 -9.36 4.36 26.29
C GLN A 478 -8.19 4.77 27.16
N ALA A 479 -7.02 4.39 26.67
CA ALA A 479 -5.74 4.51 27.32
C ALA A 479 -4.67 4.45 26.23
N PRO A 480 -3.42 4.82 26.55
CA PRO A 480 -2.29 4.60 25.68
C PRO A 480 -2.21 3.16 25.17
N TRP A 481 -1.88 2.97 23.89
CA TRP A 481 -1.65 1.66 23.26
C TRP A 481 -0.47 1.76 22.30
N GLN A 482 0.38 0.74 22.22
CA GLN A 482 1.63 0.81 21.44
C GLN A 482 2.52 1.97 21.92
N TYR A 483 3.02 2.82 21.02
CA TYR A 483 4.01 3.87 21.33
C TYR A 483 3.67 4.75 22.55
N PRO A 484 2.46 5.33 22.69
CA PRO A 484 2.09 6.07 23.89
C PRO A 484 2.18 5.26 25.19
N ALA A 485 1.89 3.95 25.15
CA ALA A 485 1.97 3.07 26.32
C ALA A 485 3.43 2.70 26.64
N ASP A 486 4.25 2.54 25.60
CA ASP A 486 5.68 2.28 25.72
C ASP A 486 6.41 3.42 26.45
N LEU A 487 5.94 4.66 26.29
CA LEU A 487 6.42 5.81 27.06
C LEU A 487 6.20 5.70 28.58
N HIS A 488 5.35 4.79 29.08
CA HIS A 488 5.27 4.50 30.52
C HIS A 488 6.56 3.87 31.04
N MET A 489 7.13 2.92 30.29
CA MET A 489 8.41 2.29 30.66
C MET A 489 9.56 3.30 30.53
N ILE A 490 9.53 4.13 29.48
CA ILE A 490 10.53 5.19 29.28
C ILE A 490 10.53 6.18 30.45
N TYR A 491 9.36 6.65 30.87
CA TYR A 491 9.23 7.50 32.06
C TYR A 491 9.80 6.82 33.31
N TRP A 492 9.47 5.54 33.54
CA TRP A 492 9.97 4.80 34.69
C TRP A 492 11.50 4.67 34.69
N LEU A 493 12.10 4.35 33.54
CA LEU A 493 13.56 4.26 33.40
C LEU A 493 14.24 5.60 33.69
N GLU A 494 13.70 6.70 33.16
CA GLU A 494 14.23 8.04 33.37
C GLU A 494 14.10 8.49 34.83
N GLU A 495 12.94 8.26 35.48
CA GLU A 495 12.70 8.68 36.87
C GLU A 495 13.54 7.88 37.87
N MET A 496 13.80 6.60 37.58
CA MET A 496 14.67 5.76 38.40
C MET A 496 16.17 5.99 38.12
N GLY A 497 16.51 6.80 37.11
CA GLY A 497 17.89 7.14 36.77
C GLY A 497 18.67 5.98 36.15
N TYR A 498 18.02 5.12 35.37
CA TYR A 498 18.70 4.08 34.61
C TYR A 498 19.29 4.62 33.31
N ASP A 499 20.54 4.28 33.04
CA ASP A 499 21.13 4.45 31.70
C ASP A 499 20.64 3.31 30.80
N TYR A 500 20.08 3.67 29.65
CA TYR A 500 19.56 2.72 28.65
C TYR A 500 19.74 3.28 27.23
N ASP A 501 19.92 2.39 26.26
CA ASP A 501 19.79 2.70 24.84
C ASP A 501 18.40 2.27 24.34
N CYS A 502 17.93 2.88 23.26
CA CYS A 502 16.80 2.34 22.49
C CYS A 502 17.28 1.73 21.18
N ILE A 503 16.75 0.55 20.87
CA ILE A 503 16.95 -0.18 19.61
C ILE A 503 15.58 -0.51 19.03
N THR A 504 15.45 -0.67 17.72
CA THR A 504 14.19 -1.10 17.11
C THR A 504 14.20 -2.60 16.82
N ASP A 505 13.04 -3.25 16.83
CA ASP A 505 12.88 -4.62 16.31
C ASP A 505 13.20 -4.74 14.81
N GLU A 506 13.07 -3.65 14.06
CA GLU A 506 13.63 -3.49 12.71
C GLU A 506 15.14 -3.70 12.73
N ASP A 507 15.90 -2.95 13.53
CA ASP A 507 17.36 -3.11 13.63
C ASP A 507 17.74 -4.54 14.03
N VAL A 508 17.05 -5.14 15.00
CA VAL A 508 17.30 -6.52 15.43
C VAL A 508 17.05 -7.52 14.29
N THR A 509 16.05 -7.28 13.44
CA THR A 509 15.78 -8.12 12.28
C THR A 509 16.95 -8.11 11.28
N TYR A 510 17.54 -6.95 11.00
CA TYR A 510 18.62 -6.82 10.00
C TYR A 510 20.02 -7.10 10.56
N ASP A 511 20.28 -6.73 11.81
CA ASP A 511 21.61 -6.84 12.44
C ASP A 511 21.76 -8.13 13.28
N GLY A 512 20.65 -8.78 13.61
CA GLY A 512 20.63 -10.03 14.36
C GLY A 512 21.24 -9.91 15.76
N LEU A 513 21.96 -10.95 16.19
CA LEU A 513 22.57 -11.03 17.52
C LEU A 513 23.53 -9.87 17.82
N SER A 514 24.23 -9.36 16.80
CA SER A 514 25.21 -8.27 16.99
C SER A 514 24.60 -6.99 17.57
N ARG A 515 23.29 -6.77 17.34
CA ARG A 515 22.53 -5.67 17.92
C ARG A 515 22.23 -5.86 19.41
N LEU A 516 22.28 -7.10 19.92
CA LEU A 516 21.83 -7.46 21.26
C LEU A 516 22.98 -7.82 22.21
N GLU A 517 24.05 -8.44 21.69
CA GLU A 517 25.07 -9.13 22.50
C GLU A 517 25.87 -8.23 23.46
N ASN A 518 25.92 -6.92 23.21
CA ASN A 518 26.63 -5.96 24.07
C ASN A 518 25.81 -5.46 25.28
N TYR A 519 24.52 -5.79 25.34
CA TYR A 519 23.61 -5.44 26.42
C TYR A 519 23.52 -6.56 27.48
N ASN A 520 23.39 -6.17 28.75
CA ASN A 520 23.17 -7.13 29.84
C ASN A 520 21.70 -7.57 29.91
N VAL A 521 20.79 -6.65 29.57
CA VAL A 521 19.35 -6.88 29.57
C VAL A 521 18.67 -6.13 28.43
N VAL A 522 17.74 -6.80 27.76
CA VAL A 522 16.84 -6.22 26.76
C VAL A 522 15.45 -6.19 27.38
N ILE A 523 14.78 -5.04 27.31
CA ILE A 523 13.42 -4.80 27.80
C ILE A 523 12.52 -4.63 26.58
N THR A 524 11.38 -5.32 26.55
CA THR A 524 10.39 -5.16 25.46
C THR A 524 9.46 -3.98 25.71
N GLY A 525 8.77 -3.55 24.66
CA GLY A 525 7.55 -2.75 24.79
C GLY A 525 6.39 -3.48 25.48
N SER A 526 5.28 -2.76 25.63
CA SER A 526 4.07 -3.18 26.33
C SER A 526 3.26 -4.19 25.51
N HIS A 527 3.37 -4.18 24.18
CA HIS A 527 2.61 -5.07 23.28
C HIS A 527 3.39 -5.41 21.98
N PRO A 528 4.53 -6.13 22.08
CA PRO A 528 5.36 -6.50 20.93
C PRO A 528 4.79 -7.75 20.21
N GLU A 529 3.53 -7.68 19.78
CA GLU A 529 2.76 -8.79 19.19
C GLU A 529 3.30 -9.27 17.84
N HIS A 530 3.80 -8.35 17.00
CA HIS A 530 4.24 -8.65 15.65
C HIS A 530 5.76 -8.75 15.58
N ASN A 531 6.27 -9.71 14.82
CA ASN A 531 7.71 -10.02 14.81
C ASN A 531 8.20 -10.60 13.49
N SER A 532 9.51 -10.62 13.30
CA SER A 532 10.14 -11.35 12.21
C SER A 532 10.85 -12.63 12.70
N GLY A 533 10.99 -13.61 11.80
CA GLY A 533 11.80 -14.81 12.08
C GLY A 533 13.23 -14.48 12.56
N PRO A 534 14.00 -13.64 11.83
CA PRO A 534 15.34 -13.26 12.25
C PRO A 534 15.40 -12.56 13.62
N GLN A 535 14.39 -11.75 13.97
CA GLN A 535 14.30 -11.14 15.31
C GLN A 535 14.17 -12.21 16.41
N LEU A 536 13.32 -13.22 16.20
CA LEU A 536 13.17 -14.33 17.15
C LEU A 536 14.46 -15.14 17.28
N ASP A 537 15.14 -15.42 16.17
CA ASP A 537 16.43 -16.11 16.18
C ASP A 537 17.49 -15.31 16.96
N ALA A 538 17.54 -13.98 16.77
CA ALA A 538 18.45 -13.10 17.50
C ALA A 538 18.18 -13.11 19.00
N LEU A 539 16.92 -12.96 19.42
CA LEU A 539 16.52 -13.02 20.83
C LEU A 539 16.80 -14.39 21.46
N HIS A 540 16.54 -15.48 20.72
CA HIS A 540 16.87 -16.83 21.16
C HIS A 540 18.38 -16.96 21.41
N ASN A 541 19.20 -16.63 20.42
CA ASN A 541 20.66 -16.73 20.53
C ASN A 541 21.21 -15.84 21.67
N TYR A 542 20.69 -14.62 21.81
CA TYR A 542 21.06 -13.70 22.89
C TYR A 542 20.82 -14.33 24.27
N THR A 543 19.65 -14.91 24.51
CA THR A 543 19.34 -15.57 25.79
C THR A 543 20.16 -16.84 26.02
N GLN A 544 20.50 -17.59 24.97
CA GLN A 544 21.38 -18.76 25.08
C GLN A 544 22.83 -18.40 25.41
N GLN A 545 23.25 -17.16 25.14
CA GLN A 545 24.60 -16.66 25.43
C GLN A 545 24.67 -15.86 26.75
N GLY A 546 23.67 -15.99 27.62
CA GLY A 546 23.63 -15.35 28.94
C GLY A 546 22.98 -13.97 28.98
N GLY A 547 22.50 -13.49 27.83
CA GLY A 547 21.65 -12.31 27.72
C GLY A 547 20.35 -12.46 28.52
N ARG A 548 19.84 -11.37 29.07
CA ARG A 548 18.62 -11.35 29.88
C ARG A 548 17.52 -10.61 29.14
N LEU A 549 16.31 -11.18 29.13
CA LEU A 549 15.14 -10.57 28.50
C LEU A 549 14.09 -10.26 29.56
N MET A 550 13.66 -9.01 29.61
CA MET A 550 12.50 -8.56 30.39
C MET A 550 11.34 -8.34 29.44
N TYR A 551 10.46 -9.34 29.36
CA TYR A 551 9.19 -9.22 28.65
C TYR A 551 8.19 -8.47 29.53
N MET A 552 7.97 -7.18 29.22
CA MET A 552 7.20 -6.24 30.04
C MET A 552 5.81 -5.94 29.44
N GLY A 553 5.24 -6.91 28.73
CA GLY A 553 3.97 -6.79 28.02
C GLY A 553 3.13 -8.07 28.05
N ALA A 554 2.16 -8.15 27.15
CA ALA A 554 1.38 -9.34 26.85
C ALA A 554 1.32 -9.57 25.32
N ASP A 555 0.86 -10.77 24.92
CA ASP A 555 0.65 -11.16 23.51
C ASP A 555 1.86 -11.07 22.58
N ALA A 556 3.08 -11.07 23.14
CA ALA A 556 4.29 -10.89 22.37
C ALA A 556 4.56 -12.01 21.35
N TRP A 557 5.09 -11.59 20.21
CA TRP A 557 5.57 -12.47 19.14
C TRP A 557 4.52 -13.46 18.62
N TYR A 558 3.25 -13.07 18.64
CA TYR A 558 2.12 -13.89 18.21
C TYR A 558 2.06 -14.02 16.68
N TRP A 559 2.26 -12.91 15.95
CA TRP A 559 2.14 -12.87 14.49
C TRP A 559 3.49 -12.69 13.79
N ILE A 560 3.69 -13.47 12.73
CA ILE A 560 4.92 -13.43 11.91
C ILE A 560 4.72 -12.44 10.76
N HIS A 561 5.68 -11.54 10.62
CA HIS A 561 5.82 -10.56 9.57
C HIS A 561 7.11 -10.79 8.78
N SER A 562 7.09 -10.34 7.54
CA SER A 562 8.28 -10.18 6.71
C SER A 562 8.37 -8.74 6.22
N TYR A 563 9.58 -8.27 5.92
CA TYR A 563 9.77 -7.01 5.22
C TYR A 563 9.69 -7.26 3.71
N HIS A 564 8.97 -6.40 3.00
CA HIS A 564 8.74 -6.57 1.58
C HIS A 564 10.02 -6.20 0.79
N PRO A 565 10.66 -7.15 0.09
CA PRO A 565 12.00 -6.96 -0.46
C PRO A 565 12.07 -5.93 -1.59
N ALA A 566 10.94 -5.60 -2.22
CA ALA A 566 10.90 -4.59 -3.28
C ALA A 566 11.14 -3.14 -2.79
N TYR A 567 11.27 -2.93 -1.48
CA TYR A 567 11.53 -1.62 -0.88
C TYR A 567 12.90 -1.54 -0.20
N ASP A 568 13.73 -2.58 -0.29
CA ASP A 568 15.05 -2.62 0.35
C ASP A 568 15.98 -1.49 -0.12
N ASP A 569 15.79 -0.99 -1.36
CA ASP A 569 16.51 0.15 -1.93
C ASP A 569 16.10 1.50 -1.33
N LEU A 570 14.89 1.62 -0.80
CA LEU A 570 14.41 2.78 -0.05
C LEU A 570 14.83 2.74 1.43
N GLY A 571 15.38 1.61 1.88
CA GLY A 571 15.91 1.42 3.22
C GLY A 571 15.35 0.17 3.91
N ARG A 572 15.90 -0.12 5.08
CA ARG A 572 15.42 -1.22 5.93
C ARG A 572 13.97 -0.98 6.33
N GLY A 573 13.16 -2.03 6.42
CA GLY A 573 11.90 -2.03 7.17
C GLY A 573 10.72 -1.20 6.64
N VAL A 574 10.77 -0.72 5.39
CA VAL A 574 9.81 0.26 4.85
C VAL A 574 8.37 -0.24 4.87
N VAL A 575 8.16 -1.45 4.35
CA VAL A 575 6.85 -2.10 4.25
C VAL A 575 6.93 -3.46 4.94
N THR A 576 5.99 -3.72 5.84
CA THR A 576 5.77 -5.04 6.44
C THR A 576 4.62 -5.76 5.77
N GLU A 577 4.75 -7.07 5.65
CA GLU A 577 3.73 -7.98 5.15
C GLU A 577 3.43 -9.07 6.18
N MET A 578 2.16 -9.20 6.55
CA MET A 578 1.60 -10.29 7.35
C MET A 578 0.99 -11.33 6.40
N ARG A 579 1.75 -12.36 6.01
CA ARG A 579 1.17 -13.48 5.24
C ARG A 579 0.49 -14.46 6.18
N ARG A 580 -0.84 -14.58 6.06
CA ARG A 580 -1.64 -15.57 6.78
C ARG A 580 -1.66 -16.92 6.09
#